data_AF-A0AA39MLT4-F1
#
_entry.id   AF-A0AA39MLT4-F1
#
_cell.length_a   1.000
_cell.length_b   1.000
_cell.length_c   1.000
_cell.angle_alpha   90.00
_cell.angle_beta   90.00
_cell.angle_gamma   90.00
#
_symmetry.space_group_name_H-M   'P 1'
#
loop_
_entity.id
_entity.type
_entity.pdbx_description
1 polymer ?
#
loop_
_entity_poly.entity_id
_entity_poly.type
_entity_poly.pdbx_seq_one_letter_code
_entity_poly.pdbx_strand_id
1 'polypeptide(L)'
;MHGLDPQPLQTIHPPATVDYGQKVEITSTRFLGSYSWLKGRKPAILVPGAPRIWAHGPTPFTLPPDSGYQACDFNALRLPSYPLLPIFIAVDAFDWASADVVADCHSLLYLMAFANNQRRDFRMDLQLAGSKTILCTRWEPRVLMNSNPSGYGRNFELMRTRPALGCEYAASHHRVITYDLAGMKMVVRAEVDACLPDPNGKAAYVQEVPQSALVELTTKRKSRNRRWSYKHMQMCLSQTPNLIYGVHQNGVFNEVVKKKNLDNVNGHRESKLRLLRGALEDVQQLVIRSGLRSRLTLVYEDMVMKVYQRTLENSLLPDEYLEMFQPKASVFIDLLDSSRTLSKIEAT
;
A
#
# COMPACT_ATOMS: atom_id res chain seq x y z
N MET A 1 22.08 -13.32 -1.44
CA MET A 1 20.74 -12.81 -1.83
C MET A 1 20.86 -12.09 -3.16
N HIS A 2 19.96 -12.28 -4.11
CA HIS A 2 20.09 -11.72 -5.46
C HIS A 2 20.08 -10.17 -5.45
N GLY A 3 21.08 -9.54 -6.08
CA GLY A 3 21.14 -8.07 -6.23
C GLY A 3 21.53 -7.27 -4.99
N LEU A 4 22.08 -7.94 -3.96
CA LEU A 4 22.57 -7.33 -2.71
C LEU A 4 24.06 -7.60 -2.56
N ASP A 5 24.76 -6.69 -1.88
CA ASP A 5 26.14 -6.94 -1.45
C ASP A 5 26.22 -8.18 -0.53
N PRO A 6 27.33 -8.95 -0.56
CA PRO A 6 27.45 -10.17 0.23
C PRO A 6 27.39 -9.95 1.74
N GLN A 7 27.88 -8.80 2.21
CA GLN A 7 27.92 -8.44 3.63
C GLN A 7 26.86 -7.39 3.96
N PRO A 8 26.11 -7.54 5.07
CA PRO A 8 25.22 -6.49 5.53
C PRO A 8 26.04 -5.28 5.99
N LEU A 9 25.52 -4.08 5.75
CA LEU A 9 26.08 -2.83 6.28
C LEU A 9 25.96 -2.77 7.80
N GLN A 10 24.80 -3.20 8.32
CA GLN A 10 24.52 -3.23 9.75
C GLN A 10 23.30 -4.11 10.06
N THR A 11 23.14 -4.43 11.34
CA THR A 11 21.91 -5.00 11.91
C THR A 11 21.15 -3.89 12.63
N ILE A 12 19.83 -3.84 12.48
CA ILE A 12 18.97 -2.92 13.24
C ILE A 12 18.02 -3.71 14.14
N HIS A 13 17.64 -3.11 15.26
CA HIS A 13 16.77 -3.71 16.26
C HIS A 13 15.39 -3.06 16.23
N PRO A 14 14.33 -3.77 16.67
CA PRO A 14 13.03 -3.13 16.86
C PRO A 14 13.18 -1.86 17.72
N PRO A 15 12.40 -0.80 17.43
CA PRO A 15 12.54 0.46 18.15
C PRO A 15 12.33 0.24 19.66
N ALA A 16 13.16 0.89 20.48
CA ALA A 16 12.93 0.93 21.92
C ALA A 16 11.54 1.55 22.17
N THR A 17 10.83 1.07 23.20
CA THR A 17 9.47 1.51 23.55
C THR A 17 9.33 3.03 23.44
N VAL A 18 8.41 3.47 22.58
CA VAL A 18 8.11 4.89 22.35
C VAL A 18 7.33 5.44 23.55
N ASP A 19 7.51 6.73 23.85
CA ASP A 19 6.77 7.45 24.87
C ASP A 19 5.26 7.14 24.82
N TYR A 20 4.74 6.57 25.91
CA TYR A 20 3.32 6.23 26.06
C TYR A 20 2.45 7.44 26.39
N GLY A 21 3.05 8.60 26.72
CA GLY A 21 2.35 9.84 27.01
C GLY A 21 1.68 10.47 25.77
N GLN A 22 2.19 10.19 24.57
CA GLN A 22 1.61 10.70 23.33
C GLN A 22 0.70 9.65 22.67
N LYS A 23 -0.55 10.04 22.42
CA LYS A 23 -1.50 9.23 21.66
C LYS A 23 -1.01 9.07 20.21
N VAL A 24 -0.94 7.84 19.72
CA VAL A 24 -0.54 7.55 18.33
C VAL A 24 -1.73 7.01 17.55
N GLU A 25 -2.15 7.78 16.56
CA GLU A 25 -3.26 7.44 15.66
C GLU A 25 -3.01 7.95 14.25
N ILE A 26 -3.82 7.44 13.31
CA ILE A 26 -3.87 7.96 11.94
C ILE A 26 -4.92 9.07 11.90
N THR A 27 -4.54 10.24 11.41
CA THR A 27 -5.45 11.38 11.24
C THR A 27 -5.35 11.96 9.84
N SER A 28 -6.27 12.89 9.52
CA SER A 28 -6.19 13.69 8.29
C SER A 28 -6.14 12.86 7.00
N THR A 29 -6.80 11.69 7.00
CA THR A 29 -6.88 10.81 5.81
C THR A 29 -7.56 11.52 4.66
N ARG A 30 -6.90 11.53 3.50
CA ARG A 30 -7.38 12.13 2.26
C ARG A 30 -7.07 11.24 1.07
N PHE A 31 -8.01 11.17 0.14
CA PHE A 31 -7.81 10.54 -1.16
C PHE A 31 -6.87 11.37 -2.04
N LEU A 32 -5.94 10.69 -2.72
CA LEU A 32 -5.04 11.32 -3.69
C LEU A 32 -5.34 10.89 -5.12
N GLY A 33 -5.65 9.61 -5.32
CA GLY A 33 -5.82 9.05 -6.65
C GLY A 33 -6.07 7.55 -6.61
N SER A 34 -6.45 6.98 -7.74
CA SER A 34 -6.68 5.54 -7.86
C SER A 34 -6.36 5.06 -9.26
N TYR A 35 -6.02 3.78 -9.37
CA TYR A 35 -5.79 3.16 -10.66
C TYR A 35 -6.13 1.68 -10.64
N SER A 36 -6.36 1.12 -11.83
CA SER A 36 -6.59 -0.32 -11.98
C SER A 36 -5.66 -0.88 -13.05
N TRP A 37 -4.96 -1.97 -12.75
CA TRP A 37 -4.17 -2.66 -13.77
C TRP A 37 -5.10 -3.34 -14.77
N LEU A 38 -4.88 -3.15 -16.05
CA LEU A 38 -5.61 -3.85 -17.10
C LEU A 38 -5.08 -5.26 -17.32
N LYS A 39 -5.96 -6.19 -17.66
CA LYS A 39 -5.60 -7.52 -18.19
C LYS A 39 -4.91 -7.35 -19.55
N GLY A 40 -3.98 -8.25 -19.86
CA GLY A 40 -3.30 -8.30 -21.17
C GLY A 40 -1.78 -8.38 -21.04
N ARG A 41 -1.06 -8.49 -22.17
CA ARG A 41 0.40 -8.63 -22.16
C ARG A 41 1.12 -7.30 -21.92
N LYS A 42 0.65 -6.22 -22.52
CA LYS A 42 1.23 -4.89 -22.32
C LYS A 42 0.85 -4.35 -20.93
N PRO A 43 1.80 -3.81 -20.15
CA PRO A 43 1.48 -3.09 -18.91
C PRO A 43 0.67 -1.83 -19.22
N ALA A 44 -0.52 -1.71 -18.63
CA ALA A 44 -1.38 -0.54 -18.77
C ALA A 44 -2.26 -0.41 -17.52
N ILE A 45 -2.51 0.82 -17.09
CA ILE A 45 -3.39 1.15 -15.98
C ILE A 45 -4.54 2.05 -16.47
N LEU A 46 -5.71 1.91 -15.85
CA LEU A 46 -6.80 2.89 -15.93
C LEU A 46 -6.61 3.92 -14.82
N VAL A 47 -6.69 5.21 -15.17
CA VAL A 47 -6.60 6.33 -14.24
C VAL A 47 -7.71 7.35 -14.56
N PRO A 48 -8.63 7.65 -13.63
CA PRO A 48 -8.85 6.89 -12.42
C PRO A 48 -9.29 5.45 -12.73
N GLY A 49 -9.00 4.53 -11.81
CA GLY A 49 -9.62 3.20 -11.78
C GLY A 49 -10.71 3.14 -10.70
N ALA A 50 -11.52 2.07 -10.71
CA ALA A 50 -12.49 1.79 -9.64
C ALA A 50 -12.43 0.32 -9.19
N PRO A 51 -12.71 0.04 -7.89
CA PRO A 51 -12.80 -1.32 -7.37
C PRO A 51 -14.07 -2.01 -7.88
N ARG A 52 -14.16 -3.33 -7.69
CA ARG A 52 -15.38 -4.07 -7.98
C ARG A 52 -16.49 -3.68 -7.00
N ILE A 53 -17.74 -3.69 -7.44
CA ILE A 53 -18.89 -3.30 -6.63
C ILE A 53 -19.47 -4.54 -5.95
N TRP A 54 -19.65 -4.49 -4.64
CA TRP A 54 -20.29 -5.55 -3.85
C TRP A 54 -21.69 -5.87 -4.38
N ALA A 55 -21.95 -7.15 -4.61
CA ALA A 55 -23.23 -7.67 -5.07
C ALA A 55 -23.91 -8.51 -3.98
N HIS A 56 -25.16 -8.17 -3.70
CA HIS A 56 -26.01 -8.94 -2.79
C HIS A 56 -26.50 -10.22 -3.48
N GLY A 57 -26.69 -11.29 -2.71
CA GLY A 57 -27.17 -12.58 -3.22
C GLY A 57 -27.47 -13.55 -2.08
N PRO A 58 -28.29 -14.59 -2.33
CA PRO A 58 -28.73 -15.52 -1.29
C PRO A 58 -27.59 -16.43 -0.78
N THR A 59 -27.82 -17.05 0.39
CA THR A 59 -27.07 -18.21 0.89
C THR A 59 -28.05 -19.38 1.12
N PRO A 60 -27.61 -20.65 1.03
CA PRO A 60 -26.26 -21.08 0.73
C PRO A 60 -25.90 -20.97 -0.76
N PHE A 61 -24.60 -20.98 -1.06
CA PHE A 61 -24.07 -21.14 -2.42
C PHE A 61 -22.75 -21.91 -2.38
N THR A 62 -22.41 -22.55 -3.50
CA THR A 62 -21.23 -23.41 -3.59
C THR A 62 -20.26 -22.85 -4.61
N LEU A 63 -18.97 -22.81 -4.25
CA LEU A 63 -17.89 -22.41 -5.14
C LEU A 63 -16.84 -23.52 -5.24
N PRO A 64 -16.22 -23.70 -6.43
CA PRO A 64 -15.03 -24.52 -6.54
C PRO A 64 -13.85 -23.85 -5.80
N PRO A 65 -12.84 -24.63 -5.39
CA PRO A 65 -11.60 -24.05 -4.89
C PRO A 65 -10.93 -23.13 -5.92
N ASP A 66 -10.18 -22.15 -5.43
CA ASP A 66 -9.38 -21.26 -6.26
C ASP A 66 -8.32 -22.07 -7.03
N SER A 67 -8.13 -21.75 -8.30
CA SER A 67 -7.20 -22.45 -9.20
C SER A 67 -6.33 -21.48 -10.01
N GLY A 68 -5.27 -22.02 -10.61
CA GLY A 68 -4.30 -21.25 -11.40
C GLY A 68 -3.40 -20.36 -10.54
N TYR A 69 -2.82 -19.34 -11.17
CA TYR A 69 -1.87 -18.43 -10.54
C TYR A 69 -2.55 -17.15 -10.04
N GLN A 70 -2.09 -16.62 -8.91
CA GLN A 70 -2.47 -15.33 -8.37
C GLN A 70 -1.22 -14.47 -8.18
N ALA A 71 -1.32 -13.18 -8.51
CA ALA A 71 -0.26 -12.25 -8.21
C ALA A 71 -0.34 -11.87 -6.74
N CYS A 72 0.73 -12.05 -5.97
CA CYS A 72 0.82 -11.44 -4.64
C CYS A 72 1.20 -9.95 -4.74
N ASP A 73 1.80 -9.54 -5.87
CA ASP A 73 2.10 -8.16 -6.22
C ASP A 73 1.88 -7.85 -7.70
N PHE A 74 0.75 -7.19 -8.01
CA PHE A 74 0.50 -6.75 -9.37
C PHE A 74 1.46 -5.67 -9.84
N ASN A 75 1.98 -4.81 -8.97
CA ASN A 75 2.84 -3.71 -9.40
C ASN A 75 4.22 -4.23 -9.80
N ALA A 76 4.81 -5.09 -8.97
CA ALA A 76 6.06 -5.77 -9.32
C ALA A 76 5.88 -6.78 -10.48
N LEU A 77 4.71 -7.40 -10.62
CA LEU A 77 4.43 -8.29 -11.76
C LEU A 77 4.33 -7.53 -13.08
N ARG A 78 3.65 -6.38 -13.09
CA ARG A 78 3.30 -5.65 -14.32
C ARG A 78 4.38 -4.64 -14.72
N LEU A 79 5.08 -4.06 -13.75
CA LEU A 79 6.16 -3.10 -13.97
C LEU A 79 7.30 -3.30 -12.95
N PRO A 80 8.08 -4.40 -13.08
CA PRO A 80 9.09 -4.79 -12.08
C PRO A 80 10.18 -3.74 -11.87
N SER A 81 10.54 -2.97 -12.90
CA SER A 81 11.58 -1.94 -12.79
C SER A 81 11.15 -0.74 -11.94
N TYR A 82 9.85 -0.40 -11.96
CA TYR A 82 9.31 0.76 -11.26
C TYR A 82 7.96 0.46 -10.58
N PRO A 83 7.93 -0.40 -9.54
CA PRO A 83 6.66 -0.80 -8.91
C PRO A 83 5.91 0.36 -8.25
N LEU A 84 6.60 1.46 -7.92
CA LEU A 84 5.99 2.66 -7.33
C LEU A 84 5.47 3.66 -8.35
N LEU A 85 5.91 3.61 -9.62
CA LEU A 85 5.54 4.59 -10.64
C LEU A 85 4.02 4.80 -10.81
N PRO A 86 3.16 3.76 -10.75
CA PRO A 86 1.71 3.95 -10.85
C PRO A 86 1.12 4.88 -9.77
N ILE A 87 1.76 5.03 -8.62
CA ILE A 87 1.34 5.97 -7.57
C ILE A 87 1.40 7.41 -8.11
N PHE A 88 2.48 7.75 -8.80
CA PHE A 88 2.73 9.09 -9.32
C PHE A 88 1.89 9.39 -10.56
N ILE A 89 1.70 8.40 -11.44
CA ILE A 89 0.82 8.55 -12.60
C ILE A 89 -0.64 8.76 -12.17
N ALA A 90 -1.07 8.13 -11.07
CA ALA A 90 -2.45 8.21 -10.61
C ALA A 90 -2.79 9.47 -9.79
N VAL A 91 -1.80 10.30 -9.46
CA VAL A 91 -1.95 11.44 -8.53
C VAL A 91 -1.43 12.72 -9.20
N ASP A 92 -2.35 13.52 -9.70
CA ASP A 92 -2.02 14.71 -10.50
C ASP A 92 -1.56 15.92 -9.66
N ALA A 93 -2.18 16.15 -8.50
CA ALA A 93 -1.96 17.37 -7.70
C ALA A 93 -1.62 17.03 -6.24
N PHE A 94 -0.34 16.78 -5.99
CA PHE A 94 0.21 16.59 -4.64
C PHE A 94 1.59 17.22 -4.49
N ASP A 95 1.84 17.82 -3.33
CA ASP A 95 3.16 18.33 -2.96
C ASP A 95 4.05 17.19 -2.47
N TRP A 96 4.74 16.52 -3.39
CA TRP A 96 5.55 15.34 -3.10
C TRP A 96 6.71 15.61 -2.15
N ALA A 97 7.34 16.78 -2.23
CA ALA A 97 8.42 17.20 -1.33
C ALA A 97 7.97 17.27 0.16
N SER A 98 6.67 17.43 0.41
CA SER A 98 6.13 17.45 1.77
C SER A 98 6.02 16.07 2.43
N ALA A 99 5.97 14.98 1.64
CA ALA A 99 5.79 13.63 2.17
C ALA A 99 7.04 13.14 2.90
N ASP A 100 6.84 12.35 3.96
CA ASP A 100 7.93 11.69 4.68
C ASP A 100 8.12 10.25 4.21
N VAL A 101 7.03 9.58 3.82
CA VAL A 101 7.03 8.18 3.41
C VAL A 101 6.11 7.97 2.21
N VAL A 102 6.58 7.27 1.19
CA VAL A 102 5.76 6.74 0.09
C VAL A 102 5.91 5.22 0.07
N ALA A 103 4.82 4.49 0.31
CA ALA A 103 4.88 3.04 0.48
C ALA A 103 3.62 2.30 0.03
N ASP A 104 3.78 1.01 -0.23
CA ASP A 104 2.69 0.05 -0.19
C ASP A 104 2.24 -0.22 1.25
N CYS A 105 0.93 -0.36 1.46
CA CYS A 105 0.36 -0.79 2.73
C CYS A 105 0.96 -2.12 3.21
N HIS A 106 1.30 -3.03 2.30
CA HIS A 106 1.91 -4.31 2.65
C HIS A 106 3.36 -4.16 3.15
N SER A 107 4.13 -3.23 2.58
CA SER A 107 5.47 -2.87 3.07
C SER A 107 5.41 -2.35 4.51
N LEU A 108 4.41 -1.52 4.82
CA LEU A 108 4.18 -1.05 6.20
C LEU A 108 3.84 -2.21 7.16
N LEU A 109 3.09 -3.21 6.69
CA LEU A 109 2.79 -4.41 7.48
C LEU A 109 4.02 -5.29 7.73
N TYR A 110 4.99 -5.32 6.81
CA TYR A 110 6.28 -5.97 7.03
C TYR A 110 7.08 -5.24 8.11
N LEU A 111 7.22 -3.92 7.98
CA LEU A 111 7.95 -3.13 8.96
C LEU A 111 7.30 -3.19 10.36
N MET A 112 5.97 -3.20 10.43
CA MET A 112 5.24 -3.41 11.68
C MET A 112 5.49 -4.80 12.27
N ALA A 113 5.61 -5.85 11.45
CA ALA A 113 5.93 -7.19 11.93
C ALA A 113 7.32 -7.22 12.59
N PHE A 114 8.32 -6.60 11.96
CA PHE A 114 9.65 -6.39 12.55
C PHE A 114 9.57 -5.60 13.86
N ALA A 115 8.90 -4.44 13.86
CA ALA A 115 8.82 -3.56 15.01
C ALA A 115 8.11 -4.21 16.21
N ASN A 116 7.17 -5.13 15.94
CA ASN A 116 6.47 -5.91 16.94
C ASN A 116 7.10 -7.30 17.18
N ASN A 117 8.35 -7.50 16.76
CA ASN A 117 9.13 -8.73 16.94
C ASN A 117 8.33 -9.99 16.55
N GLN A 118 7.66 -9.95 15.40
CA GLN A 118 6.84 -11.05 14.88
C GLN A 118 7.63 -11.83 13.84
N ARG A 119 7.72 -13.15 14.01
CA ARG A 119 8.42 -14.02 13.05
C ARG A 119 7.82 -13.91 11.66
N ARG A 120 8.62 -13.40 10.74
CA ARG A 120 8.28 -13.27 9.33
C ARG A 120 9.56 -13.04 8.55
N ASP A 121 9.65 -13.67 7.39
CA ASP A 121 10.73 -13.39 6.47
C ASP A 121 10.23 -12.40 5.41
N PHE A 122 10.99 -11.32 5.18
CA PHE A 122 10.69 -10.37 4.12
C PHE A 122 11.92 -9.60 3.66
N ARG A 123 11.79 -9.07 2.45
CA ARG A 123 12.73 -8.10 1.89
C ARG A 123 11.98 -6.85 1.44
N MET A 124 12.56 -5.69 1.71
CA MET A 124 12.03 -4.39 1.30
C MET A 124 13.16 -3.50 0.80
N ASP A 125 12.99 -2.96 -0.40
CA ASP A 125 13.96 -2.04 -0.99
C ASP A 125 13.57 -0.59 -0.66
N LEU A 126 14.59 0.23 -0.40
CA LEU A 126 14.49 1.60 0.10
C LEU A 126 15.32 2.56 -0.75
N GLN A 127 14.80 3.77 -0.95
CA GLN A 127 15.52 4.85 -1.59
C GLN A 127 15.11 6.22 -1.01
N LEU A 128 16.08 7.11 -0.81
CA LEU A 128 15.82 8.51 -0.48
C LEU A 128 15.34 9.27 -1.73
N ALA A 129 14.27 10.03 -1.59
CA ALA A 129 13.82 11.01 -2.57
C ALA A 129 13.76 12.40 -1.93
N GLY A 130 14.33 13.40 -2.60
CA GLY A 130 14.50 14.73 -2.01
C GLY A 130 15.33 14.69 -0.73
N SER A 131 15.04 15.56 0.23
CA SER A 131 15.82 15.67 1.47
C SER A 131 15.44 14.66 2.56
N LYS A 132 14.19 14.17 2.55
CA LYS A 132 13.62 13.41 3.69
C LYS A 132 12.73 12.24 3.32
N THR A 133 12.21 12.16 2.09
CA THR A 133 11.17 11.18 1.78
C THR A 133 11.78 9.81 1.57
N ILE A 134 11.29 8.80 2.29
CA ILE A 134 11.64 7.40 1.99
C ILE A 134 10.63 6.78 1.01
N LEU A 135 11.15 6.23 -0.07
CA LEU A 135 10.42 5.37 -1.00
C LEU A 135 10.61 3.91 -0.56
N CYS A 136 9.50 3.20 -0.33
CA CYS A 136 9.53 1.83 0.17
C CYS A 136 8.78 0.89 -0.80
N THR A 137 9.45 -0.12 -1.31
CA THR A 137 8.79 -1.16 -2.11
C THR A 137 9.12 -2.56 -1.58
N ARG A 138 8.10 -3.42 -1.52
CA ARG A 138 8.33 -4.82 -1.16
C ARG A 138 9.07 -5.53 -2.28
N TRP A 139 9.86 -6.53 -1.91
CA TRP A 139 10.45 -7.45 -2.85
C TRP A 139 9.96 -8.86 -2.55
N GLU A 140 9.48 -9.55 -3.57
CA GLU A 140 9.02 -10.93 -3.46
C GLU A 140 9.88 -11.82 -4.35
N PRO A 141 10.38 -12.97 -3.86
CA PRO A 141 11.17 -13.89 -4.68
C PRO A 141 10.35 -14.49 -5.82
N ARG A 142 9.01 -14.55 -5.65
CA ARG A 142 8.05 -14.92 -6.69
C ARG A 142 6.79 -14.08 -6.55
N VAL A 143 6.47 -13.31 -7.57
CA VAL A 143 5.26 -12.48 -7.62
C VAL A 143 4.01 -13.25 -8.04
N LEU A 144 4.17 -14.36 -8.78
CA LEU A 144 3.09 -15.28 -9.14
C LEU A 144 3.14 -16.51 -8.24
N MET A 145 2.05 -16.74 -7.50
CA MET A 145 1.90 -17.86 -6.60
C MET A 145 0.81 -18.80 -7.11
N ASN A 146 0.99 -20.11 -6.87
CA ASN A 146 -0.08 -21.07 -7.06
C ASN A 146 -1.23 -20.74 -6.10
N SER A 147 -2.46 -20.72 -6.61
CA SER A 147 -3.63 -20.61 -5.75
C SER A 147 -3.61 -21.75 -4.75
N ASN A 148 -3.96 -21.46 -3.50
CA ASN A 148 -4.15 -22.51 -2.50
C ASN A 148 -5.26 -23.44 -3.01
N PRO A 149 -4.99 -24.75 -3.22
CA PRO A 149 -5.99 -25.69 -3.72
C PRO A 149 -7.22 -25.84 -2.82
N SER A 150 -7.17 -25.26 -1.62
CA SER A 150 -8.23 -25.27 -0.62
C SER A 150 -8.68 -23.84 -0.20
N GLY A 151 -8.24 -22.82 -0.95
CA GLY A 151 -8.69 -21.44 -0.88
C GLY A 151 -9.96 -21.22 -1.70
N TYR A 152 -10.77 -20.23 -1.32
CA TYR A 152 -12.02 -19.86 -2.00
C TYR A 152 -12.17 -18.34 -2.11
N GLY A 153 -11.09 -17.59 -1.86
CA GLY A 153 -11.12 -16.14 -1.71
C GLY A 153 -11.42 -15.45 -3.03
N ARG A 154 -10.70 -15.84 -4.08
CA ARG A 154 -10.84 -15.24 -5.41
C ARG A 154 -12.18 -15.57 -6.03
N ASN A 155 -12.60 -16.84 -5.97
CA ASN A 155 -13.92 -17.22 -6.49
C ASN A 155 -15.05 -16.56 -5.68
N PHE A 156 -14.88 -16.38 -4.36
CA PHE A 156 -15.84 -15.65 -3.54
C PHE A 156 -15.95 -14.19 -3.95
N GLU A 157 -14.81 -13.51 -4.14
CA GLU A 157 -14.76 -12.14 -4.61
C GLU A 157 -15.45 -12.00 -5.97
N LEU A 158 -15.09 -12.83 -6.96
CA LEU A 158 -15.68 -12.79 -8.30
C LEU A 158 -17.19 -13.06 -8.30
N MET A 159 -17.66 -13.99 -7.47
CA MET A 159 -19.11 -14.25 -7.32
C MET A 159 -19.80 -13.03 -6.71
N ARG A 160 -19.25 -12.50 -5.61
CA ARG A 160 -19.91 -11.50 -4.77
C ARG A 160 -19.66 -10.06 -5.19
N THR A 161 -19.08 -9.85 -6.37
CA THR A 161 -18.82 -8.52 -6.88
C THR A 161 -19.01 -8.47 -8.39
N ARG A 162 -19.34 -7.28 -8.90
CA ARG A 162 -19.40 -6.98 -10.33
C ARG A 162 -18.39 -5.87 -10.66
N PRO A 163 -17.83 -5.81 -11.88
CA PRO A 163 -16.99 -4.69 -12.26
C PRO A 163 -17.78 -3.36 -12.20
N ALA A 164 -17.09 -2.28 -11.85
CA ALA A 164 -17.58 -0.93 -12.12
C ALA A 164 -17.57 -0.66 -13.62
N LEU A 165 -18.44 0.24 -14.09
CA LEU A 165 -18.55 0.56 -15.51
C LEU A 165 -17.22 1.18 -15.99
N GLY A 166 -16.65 0.64 -17.08
CA GLY A 166 -15.34 1.04 -17.60
C GLY A 166 -14.15 0.33 -16.94
N CYS A 167 -14.40 -0.52 -15.95
CA CYS A 167 -13.38 -1.32 -15.25
C CYS A 167 -13.55 -2.83 -15.49
N GLU A 168 -14.29 -3.26 -16.53
CA GLU A 168 -14.59 -4.65 -16.84
C GLU A 168 -13.33 -5.48 -17.13
N TYR A 169 -12.31 -4.83 -17.67
CA TYR A 169 -11.00 -5.42 -17.99
C TYR A 169 -9.94 -5.20 -16.91
N ALA A 170 -10.30 -4.65 -15.75
CA ALA A 170 -9.40 -4.52 -14.62
C ALA A 170 -9.03 -5.91 -14.05
N ALA A 171 -7.74 -6.08 -13.72
CA ALA A 171 -7.16 -7.25 -13.06
C ALA A 171 -7.03 -7.03 -11.55
N SER A 172 -6.78 -5.80 -11.12
CA SER A 172 -6.71 -5.37 -9.72
C SER A 172 -6.97 -3.86 -9.64
N HIS A 173 -7.35 -3.38 -8.46
CA HIS A 173 -7.63 -1.98 -8.19
C HIS A 173 -6.81 -1.48 -7.00
N HIS A 174 -6.25 -0.28 -7.12
CA HIS A 174 -5.39 0.32 -6.12
C HIS A 174 -5.86 1.74 -5.79
N ARG A 175 -5.88 2.04 -4.48
CA ARG A 175 -6.16 3.36 -3.91
C ARG A 175 -4.85 3.96 -3.43
N VAL A 176 -4.64 5.24 -3.72
CA VAL A 176 -3.57 6.06 -3.12
C VAL A 176 -4.22 7.08 -2.19
N ILE A 177 -3.78 7.06 -0.93
CA ILE A 177 -4.23 7.98 0.11
C ILE A 177 -3.04 8.64 0.78
N THR A 178 -3.30 9.76 1.45
CA THR A 178 -2.36 10.37 2.38
C THR A 178 -3.01 10.54 3.74
N TYR A 179 -2.22 10.47 4.79
CA TYR A 179 -2.64 10.70 6.16
C TYR A 179 -1.44 11.09 7.02
N ASP A 180 -1.72 11.63 8.20
CA ASP A 180 -0.72 11.86 9.24
C ASP A 180 -0.65 10.65 10.17
N LEU A 181 0.56 10.13 10.41
CA LEU A 181 0.86 9.13 11.43
C LEU A 181 1.76 9.77 12.49
N ALA A 182 1.14 10.37 13.51
CA ALA A 182 1.84 11.05 14.60
C ALA A 182 2.94 12.01 14.09
N GLY A 183 2.55 12.95 13.24
CA GLY A 183 3.41 13.98 12.65
C GLY A 183 4.18 13.55 11.42
N MET A 184 4.12 12.28 11.00
CA MET A 184 4.75 11.79 9.78
C MET A 184 3.72 11.76 8.65
N LYS A 185 3.98 12.51 7.56
CA LYS A 185 3.10 12.60 6.40
C LYS A 185 3.30 11.40 5.49
N MET A 186 2.31 10.51 5.49
CA MET A 186 2.33 9.27 4.75
C MET A 186 1.64 9.43 3.40
N VAL A 187 2.18 8.78 2.37
CA VAL A 187 1.48 8.46 1.12
C VAL A 187 1.47 6.94 0.98
N VAL A 188 0.27 6.36 0.98
CA VAL A 188 0.09 4.91 1.04
C VAL A 188 -0.76 4.42 -0.11
N ARG A 189 -0.23 3.44 -0.84
CA ARG A 189 -0.98 2.66 -1.80
C ARG A 189 -1.51 1.37 -1.16
N ALA A 190 -2.76 1.04 -1.41
CA ALA A 190 -3.32 -0.27 -1.07
C ALA A 190 -4.13 -0.84 -2.24
N GLU A 191 -4.04 -2.15 -2.43
CA GLU A 191 -5.05 -2.88 -3.22
C GLU A 191 -6.39 -2.86 -2.46
N VAL A 192 -7.49 -2.72 -3.19
CA VAL A 192 -8.84 -2.70 -2.63
C VAL A 192 -9.71 -3.67 -3.40
N ASP A 193 -10.27 -4.65 -2.68
CA ASP A 193 -11.04 -5.74 -3.28
C ASP A 193 -12.36 -5.25 -3.86
N ALA A 194 -13.10 -4.43 -3.10
CA ALA A 194 -14.41 -3.97 -3.51
C ALA A 194 -14.84 -2.62 -2.90
N CYS A 195 -16.01 -2.14 -3.33
CA CYS A 195 -16.75 -1.07 -2.67
C CYS A 195 -18.21 -1.44 -2.46
N LEU A 196 -18.86 -0.80 -1.49
CA LEU A 196 -20.31 -0.85 -1.32
C LEU A 196 -21.01 -0.16 -2.52
N PRO A 197 -22.18 -0.64 -2.94
CA PRO A 197 -22.95 0.02 -3.98
C PRO A 197 -23.35 1.44 -3.56
N ASP A 198 -23.48 2.35 -4.52
CA ASP A 198 -24.02 3.69 -4.27
C ASP A 198 -25.44 3.56 -3.71
N PRO A 199 -25.74 4.14 -2.53
CA PRO A 199 -27.07 4.07 -1.93
C PRO A 199 -28.16 4.68 -2.83
N ASN A 200 -27.80 5.58 -3.75
CA ASN A 200 -28.72 6.20 -4.70
C ASN A 200 -28.89 5.40 -6.00
N GLY A 201 -28.32 4.20 -6.10
CA GLY A 201 -28.50 3.31 -7.25
C GLY A 201 -27.82 3.78 -8.54
N LYS A 202 -27.00 4.84 -8.49
CA LYS A 202 -26.17 5.20 -9.64
C LYS A 202 -25.19 4.05 -9.90
N ALA A 203 -25.07 3.64 -11.17
CA ALA A 203 -23.93 2.82 -11.56
C ALA A 203 -22.67 3.56 -11.11
N ALA A 204 -21.80 2.93 -10.32
CA ALA A 204 -20.51 3.54 -10.04
C ALA A 204 -19.78 3.60 -11.38
N TYR A 205 -19.85 4.78 -12.01
CA TYR A 205 -18.98 5.18 -13.09
C TYR A 205 -17.54 5.13 -12.57
N VAL A 206 -16.57 5.33 -13.46
CA VAL A 206 -15.20 5.69 -13.06
C VAL A 206 -15.22 7.09 -12.41
N GLN A 207 -15.84 7.18 -11.23
CA GLN A 207 -15.88 8.32 -10.35
C GLN A 207 -15.23 7.91 -9.03
N GLU A 208 -14.80 8.91 -8.27
CA GLU A 208 -14.19 8.70 -6.97
C GLU A 208 -15.13 7.93 -6.04
N VAL A 209 -14.78 6.69 -5.73
CA VAL A 209 -15.46 5.92 -4.69
C VAL A 209 -15.11 6.53 -3.33
N PRO A 210 -16.08 6.87 -2.46
CA PRO A 210 -15.78 7.40 -1.13
C PRO A 210 -14.95 6.40 -0.30
N GLN A 211 -13.97 6.89 0.47
CA GLN A 211 -13.17 6.06 1.40
C GLN A 211 -14.09 5.25 2.35
N SER A 212 -15.11 5.94 2.84
CA SER A 212 -16.46 5.47 3.17
C SER A 212 -16.85 4.01 2.88
N ALA A 213 -16.83 3.73 1.58
CA ALA A 213 -17.47 2.61 0.94
C ALA A 213 -16.50 1.49 0.62
N LEU A 214 -15.18 1.66 0.84
CA LEU A 214 -14.20 0.63 0.50
C LEU A 214 -14.40 -0.62 1.37
N VAL A 215 -14.21 -1.79 0.76
CA VAL A 215 -14.45 -3.10 1.34
C VAL A 215 -13.24 -3.99 1.14
N GLU A 216 -12.78 -4.57 2.25
CA GLU A 216 -11.90 -5.73 2.26
C GLU A 216 -12.76 -7.00 2.21
N LEU A 217 -12.43 -7.93 1.31
CA LEU A 217 -13.09 -9.21 1.13
C LEU A 217 -12.20 -10.35 1.63
N THR A 218 -12.82 -11.33 2.29
CA THR A 218 -12.10 -12.55 2.68
C THR A 218 -13.05 -13.72 2.91
N THR A 219 -12.49 -14.88 3.25
CA THR A 219 -13.26 -16.07 3.59
C THR A 219 -12.76 -16.71 4.87
N LYS A 220 -13.68 -17.38 5.57
CA LYS A 220 -13.42 -18.06 6.83
C LYS A 220 -13.99 -19.48 6.77
N ARG A 221 -13.18 -20.48 7.09
CA ARG A 221 -13.68 -21.84 7.33
C ARG A 221 -14.48 -21.88 8.63
N LYS A 222 -15.66 -22.51 8.62
CA LYS A 222 -16.56 -22.64 9.78
C LYS A 222 -15.84 -23.18 11.03
N SER A 223 -14.96 -24.16 10.85
CA SER A 223 -14.22 -24.83 11.93
C SER A 223 -13.05 -24.02 12.51
N ARG A 224 -12.67 -22.87 11.94
CA ARG A 224 -11.48 -22.12 12.37
C ARG A 224 -11.87 -20.82 13.05
N ASN A 225 -11.50 -20.66 14.33
CA ASN A 225 -11.51 -19.36 14.97
C ASN A 225 -10.27 -18.56 14.53
N ARG A 226 -10.43 -17.70 13.51
CA ARG A 226 -9.34 -16.85 13.00
C ARG A 226 -9.26 -15.57 13.82
N ARG A 227 -8.08 -15.31 14.41
CA ARG A 227 -7.70 -13.97 14.87
C ARG A 227 -7.32 -13.14 13.65
N TRP A 228 -8.00 -12.02 13.43
CA TRP A 228 -7.79 -11.15 12.27
C TRP A 228 -6.70 -10.09 12.49
N SER A 229 -5.79 -10.26 13.45
CA SER A 229 -4.86 -9.21 13.91
C SER A 229 -4.04 -8.57 12.78
N TYR A 230 -3.63 -9.34 11.77
CA TYR A 230 -2.94 -8.83 10.59
C TYR A 230 -3.87 -8.02 9.67
N LYS A 231 -5.06 -8.56 9.36
CA LYS A 231 -6.06 -7.90 8.51
C LYS A 231 -6.64 -6.64 9.16
N HIS A 232 -6.75 -6.59 10.49
CA HIS A 232 -7.08 -5.38 11.23
C HIS A 232 -6.10 -4.24 10.93
N MET A 233 -4.79 -4.53 10.93
CA MET A 233 -3.78 -3.52 10.64
C MET A 233 -3.72 -3.18 9.15
N GLN A 234 -3.94 -4.15 8.26
CA GLN A 234 -4.07 -3.89 6.82
C GLN A 234 -5.20 -2.89 6.55
N MET A 235 -6.38 -3.14 7.10
CA MET A 235 -7.53 -2.24 6.98
C MET A 235 -7.28 -0.89 7.66
N CYS A 236 -6.58 -0.87 8.80
CA CYS A 236 -6.20 0.38 9.47
C CYS A 236 -5.25 1.23 8.61
N LEU A 237 -4.21 0.64 8.01
CA LEU A 237 -3.22 1.38 7.24
C LEU A 237 -3.74 1.78 5.85
N SER A 238 -4.60 0.95 5.25
CA SER A 238 -5.29 1.28 3.98
C SER A 238 -6.52 2.16 4.15
N GLN A 239 -6.95 2.40 5.40
CA GLN A 239 -8.16 3.14 5.74
C GLN A 239 -9.41 2.54 5.06
N THR A 240 -9.48 1.22 4.97
CA THR A 240 -10.60 0.46 4.39
C THR A 240 -11.56 0.06 5.51
N PRO A 241 -12.73 0.71 5.67
CA PRO A 241 -13.51 0.60 6.90
C PRO A 241 -14.40 -0.64 6.96
N ASN A 242 -14.72 -1.26 5.83
CA ASN A 242 -15.66 -2.38 5.78
C ASN A 242 -14.93 -3.71 5.55
N LEU A 243 -15.22 -4.72 6.35
CA LEU A 243 -14.84 -6.12 6.09
C LEU A 243 -16.10 -6.89 5.74
N ILE A 244 -16.08 -7.60 4.60
CA ILE A 244 -17.10 -8.59 4.29
C ILE A 244 -16.44 -9.95 4.10
N TYR A 245 -16.94 -10.98 4.79
CA TYR A 245 -16.41 -12.33 4.63
C TYR A 245 -17.46 -13.42 4.56
N GLY A 246 -17.21 -14.40 3.69
CA GLY A 246 -18.01 -15.60 3.58
C GLY A 246 -17.55 -16.69 4.56
N VAL A 247 -18.49 -17.31 5.28
CA VAL A 247 -18.24 -18.47 6.14
C VAL A 247 -18.59 -19.74 5.38
N HIS A 248 -17.61 -20.62 5.22
CA HIS A 248 -17.74 -21.80 4.38
C HIS A 248 -17.26 -23.10 5.03
N GLN A 249 -17.77 -24.22 4.52
CA GLN A 249 -17.27 -25.56 4.76
C GLN A 249 -17.04 -26.22 3.40
N ASN A 250 -15.78 -26.44 3.02
CA ASN A 250 -15.40 -27.06 1.74
C ASN A 250 -16.11 -26.47 0.51
N GLY A 251 -16.15 -25.14 0.43
CA GLY A 251 -16.74 -24.41 -0.69
C GLY A 251 -18.24 -24.13 -0.56
N VAL A 252 -18.93 -24.71 0.41
CA VAL A 252 -20.34 -24.39 0.71
C VAL A 252 -20.39 -23.21 1.67
N PHE A 253 -20.78 -22.05 1.17
CA PHE A 253 -20.93 -20.80 1.92
C PHE A 253 -22.34 -20.68 2.47
N ASN A 254 -22.46 -20.72 3.79
CA ASN A 254 -23.76 -20.69 4.48
C ASN A 254 -24.12 -19.30 5.00
N GLU A 255 -23.11 -18.46 5.20
CA GLU A 255 -23.25 -17.14 5.82
C GLU A 255 -22.29 -16.15 5.16
N VAL A 256 -22.73 -14.90 5.04
CA VAL A 256 -21.89 -13.77 4.66
C VAL A 256 -22.01 -12.73 5.76
N VAL A 257 -20.89 -12.43 6.42
CA VAL A 257 -20.84 -11.47 7.54
C VAL A 257 -20.27 -10.16 7.03
N LYS A 258 -20.94 -9.06 7.40
CA LYS A 258 -20.43 -7.70 7.19
C LYS A 258 -20.05 -7.10 8.53
N LYS A 259 -18.86 -6.54 8.63
CA LYS A 259 -18.38 -5.79 9.79
C LYS A 259 -17.87 -4.43 9.34
N LYS A 260 -18.13 -3.40 10.13
CA LYS A 260 -17.58 -2.06 9.94
C LYS A 260 -16.60 -1.78 11.06
N ASN A 261 -15.50 -1.09 10.74
CA ASN A 261 -14.49 -0.64 11.70
C ASN A 261 -14.15 -1.72 12.72
N LEU A 262 -13.72 -2.88 12.20
CA LEU A 262 -13.50 -4.12 12.96
C LEU A 262 -13.11 -3.83 14.41
N ASP A 263 -13.98 -4.31 15.32
CA ASP A 263 -14.02 -3.97 16.74
C ASP A 263 -12.63 -3.67 17.30
N ASN A 264 -12.48 -2.40 17.69
CA ASN A 264 -11.28 -1.87 18.27
C ASN A 264 -11.04 -2.52 19.64
N VAL A 265 -10.07 -3.43 19.73
CA VAL A 265 -9.30 -3.50 20.98
C VAL A 265 -8.36 -2.29 20.92
N ASN A 266 -8.89 -1.09 21.22
CA ASN A 266 -8.24 0.21 20.99
C ASN A 266 -6.75 0.22 21.37
N GLY A 267 -6.39 -0.39 22.51
CA GLY A 267 -5.00 -0.47 22.96
C GLY A 267 -4.06 -1.23 22.02
N HIS A 268 -4.50 -2.32 21.38
CA HIS A 268 -3.61 -3.13 20.52
C HIS A 268 -3.29 -2.45 19.19
N ARG A 269 -4.20 -1.60 18.67
CA ARG A 269 -3.98 -0.88 17.42
C ARG A 269 -2.97 0.23 17.62
N GLU A 270 -3.22 1.08 18.61
CA GLU A 270 -2.36 2.20 18.94
C GLU A 270 -0.93 1.75 19.28
N SER A 271 -0.74 0.70 20.10
CA SER A 271 0.59 0.17 20.39
C SER A 271 1.35 -0.25 19.13
N LYS A 272 0.68 -0.87 18.15
CA LYS A 272 1.30 -1.26 16.89
C LYS A 272 1.62 -0.07 15.99
N LEU A 273 0.75 0.93 15.94
CA LEU A 273 1.00 2.16 15.17
C LEU A 273 2.22 2.91 15.71
N ARG A 274 2.38 2.93 17.04
CA ARG A 274 3.55 3.51 17.71
C ARG A 274 4.84 2.79 17.38
N LEU A 275 4.84 1.45 17.46
CA LEU A 275 6.01 0.66 17.04
C LEU A 275 6.33 0.89 15.56
N LEU A 276 5.32 0.92 14.69
CA LEU A 276 5.52 1.23 13.27
C LEU A 276 6.09 2.64 13.08
N ARG A 277 5.59 3.65 13.79
CA ARG A 277 6.07 5.03 13.70
C ARG A 277 7.53 5.16 14.13
N GLY A 278 7.94 4.49 15.20
CA GLY A 278 9.35 4.45 15.63
C GLY A 278 10.23 3.77 14.58
N ALA A 279 9.80 2.62 14.06
CA ALA A 279 10.57 1.91 13.02
C ALA A 279 10.68 2.72 11.71
N LEU A 280 9.65 3.48 11.34
CA LEU A 280 9.70 4.39 10.19
C LEU A 280 10.69 5.54 10.41
N GLU A 281 10.80 6.06 11.62
CA GLU A 281 11.79 7.09 11.98
C GLU A 281 13.21 6.58 11.84
N ASP A 282 13.49 5.42 12.43
CA ASP A 282 14.81 4.79 12.39
C ASP A 282 15.22 4.50 10.95
N VAL A 283 14.29 4.00 10.13
CA VAL A 283 14.51 3.73 8.70
C VAL A 283 14.69 5.04 7.92
N GLN A 284 13.92 6.08 8.20
CA GLN A 284 14.09 7.38 7.55
C GLN A 284 15.46 7.98 7.84
N GLN A 285 15.88 8.01 9.11
CA GLN A 285 17.19 8.49 9.52
C GLN A 285 18.33 7.65 8.95
N LEU A 286 18.15 6.33 8.84
CA LEU A 286 19.08 5.45 8.16
C LEU A 286 19.27 5.86 6.69
N VAL A 287 18.18 5.97 5.94
CA VAL A 287 18.22 6.28 4.50
C VAL A 287 18.75 7.70 4.24
N ILE A 288 18.41 8.68 5.09
CA ILE A 288 18.96 10.04 5.03
C ILE A 288 20.48 10.03 5.20
N ARG A 289 20.99 9.34 6.23
CA ARG A 289 22.45 9.26 6.49
C ARG A 289 23.21 8.57 5.37
N SER A 290 22.59 7.61 4.68
CA SER A 290 23.20 6.95 3.52
C SER A 290 23.22 7.81 2.26
N GLY A 291 22.36 8.85 2.18
CA GLY A 291 22.36 9.85 1.13
C GLY A 291 21.63 9.44 -0.16
N LEU A 292 21.42 10.42 -1.05
CA LEU A 292 20.60 10.34 -2.27
C LEU A 292 21.00 9.24 -3.26
N ARG A 293 22.29 8.91 -3.32
CA ARG A 293 22.82 7.88 -4.24
C ARG A 293 22.70 6.47 -3.68
N SER A 294 22.48 6.32 -2.37
CA SER A 294 22.36 4.99 -1.77
C SER A 294 21.07 4.30 -2.18
N ARG A 295 21.13 2.97 -2.22
CA ARG A 295 20.03 2.07 -2.52
C ARG A 295 20.11 0.98 -1.46
N LEU A 296 19.27 1.09 -0.44
CA LEU A 296 19.29 0.18 0.69
C LEU A 296 18.23 -0.89 0.52
N THR A 297 18.47 -2.04 1.13
CA THR A 297 17.49 -3.11 1.28
C THR A 297 17.47 -3.54 2.74
N LEU A 298 16.27 -3.65 3.29
CA LEU A 298 16.02 -4.33 4.55
C LEU A 298 15.73 -5.79 4.26
N VAL A 299 16.41 -6.68 4.99
CA VAL A 299 16.12 -8.11 5.01
C VAL A 299 15.87 -8.53 6.44
N TYR A 300 14.65 -8.98 6.71
CA TYR A 300 14.26 -9.56 7.99
C TYR A 300 14.15 -11.06 7.79
N GLU A 301 15.05 -11.82 8.38
CA GLU A 301 15.08 -13.29 8.34
C GLU A 301 15.49 -13.79 9.72
N ASP A 302 14.88 -14.89 10.16
CA ASP A 302 15.16 -15.50 11.47
C ASP A 302 15.13 -14.49 12.63
N MET A 303 14.17 -13.56 12.58
CA MET A 303 13.95 -12.52 13.59
C MET A 303 15.05 -11.45 13.66
N VAL A 304 15.97 -11.40 12.70
CA VAL A 304 17.06 -10.42 12.64
C VAL A 304 16.88 -9.53 11.42
N MET A 305 16.88 -8.21 11.63
CA MET A 305 16.81 -7.23 10.54
C MET A 305 18.19 -6.75 10.16
N LYS A 306 18.58 -7.02 8.92
CA LYS A 306 19.85 -6.59 8.35
C LYS A 306 19.62 -5.57 7.24
N VAL A 307 20.53 -4.61 7.16
CA VAL A 307 20.56 -3.58 6.11
C VAL A 307 21.64 -3.97 5.11
N TYR A 308 21.30 -4.00 3.84
CA TYR A 308 22.22 -4.27 2.74
C TYR A 308 22.27 -3.09 1.79
N GLN A 309 23.43 -2.86 1.19
CA GLN A 309 23.54 -2.06 -0.02
C GLN A 309 23.11 -2.93 -1.22
N ARG A 310 22.36 -2.34 -2.15
CA ARG A 310 22.02 -2.99 -3.42
C ARG A 310 23.18 -2.86 -4.39
N THR A 311 23.49 -3.96 -5.08
CA THR A 311 24.47 -3.96 -6.18
C THR A 311 23.87 -3.41 -7.48
N LEU A 312 22.56 -3.50 -7.61
CA LEU A 312 21.83 -2.94 -8.74
C LEU A 312 21.49 -1.47 -8.45
N GLU A 313 22.02 -0.57 -9.26
CA GLU A 313 21.81 0.89 -9.14
C GLU A 313 20.42 1.35 -9.59
N ASN A 314 19.56 0.45 -10.07
CA ASN A 314 18.24 0.82 -10.57
C ASN A 314 17.41 1.50 -9.47
N SER A 315 16.96 2.72 -9.78
CA SER A 315 16.10 3.49 -8.90
C SER A 315 14.70 2.86 -8.78
N LEU A 316 14.02 3.12 -7.66
CA LEU A 316 12.62 2.75 -7.45
C LEU A 316 11.64 3.59 -8.29
N LEU A 317 12.10 4.71 -8.86
CA LEU A 317 11.36 5.58 -9.77
C LEU A 317 12.26 6.05 -10.91
N PRO A 318 11.71 6.44 -12.07
CA PRO A 318 12.46 7.20 -13.07
C PRO A 318 12.90 8.57 -12.51
N ASP A 319 14.01 9.12 -13.02
CA ASP A 319 14.61 10.35 -12.49
C ASP A 319 13.67 11.56 -12.54
N GLU A 320 12.89 11.70 -13.61
CA GLU A 320 11.87 12.75 -13.77
C GLU A 320 10.81 12.75 -12.65
N TYR A 321 10.53 11.60 -12.03
CA TYR A 321 9.62 11.50 -10.89
C TYR A 321 10.32 11.75 -9.55
N LEU A 322 11.64 11.53 -9.47
CA LEU A 322 12.43 11.92 -8.30
C LEU A 322 12.54 13.45 -8.17
N GLU A 323 12.50 14.18 -9.30
CA GLU A 323 12.49 15.65 -9.32
C GLU A 323 11.27 16.24 -8.59
N MET A 324 10.15 15.52 -8.53
CA MET A 324 8.95 15.97 -7.81
C MET A 324 9.17 16.19 -6.31
N PHE A 325 10.23 15.59 -5.75
CA PHE A 325 10.62 15.72 -4.34
C PHE A 325 11.60 16.86 -4.07
N GLN A 326 12.06 17.54 -5.12
CA GLN A 326 12.88 18.74 -4.94
C GLN A 326 12.00 19.90 -4.47
N PRO A 327 12.51 20.80 -3.61
CA PRO A 327 11.81 22.03 -3.27
C PRO A 327 11.45 22.77 -4.56
N LYS A 328 10.18 23.15 -4.71
CA LYS A 328 9.79 24.03 -5.82
C LYS A 328 10.48 25.37 -5.61
N ALA A 329 11.33 25.79 -6.54
CA ALA A 329 11.90 27.12 -6.52
C ALA A 329 10.77 28.15 -6.54
N SER A 330 10.81 29.14 -5.64
CA SER A 330 9.91 30.29 -5.71
C SER A 330 10.22 31.05 -6.99
N VAL A 331 9.26 31.10 -7.91
CA VAL A 331 9.39 31.91 -9.12
C VAL A 331 8.68 33.24 -8.85
N PHE A 332 9.46 34.33 -8.83
CA PHE A 332 8.90 35.67 -8.83
C PHE A 332 8.44 35.99 -10.25
N ILE A 333 7.15 36.29 -10.42
CA ILE A 333 6.60 36.74 -11.69
C ILE A 333 6.15 38.18 -11.46
N ASP A 334 6.91 39.13 -12.00
CA ASP A 334 6.46 40.51 -12.07
C ASP A 334 5.33 40.60 -13.11
N LEU A 335 4.11 40.85 -12.63
CA LEU A 335 2.92 40.94 -13.48
C LEU A 335 2.78 42.30 -14.17
N LEU A 336 3.65 43.26 -13.87
CA LEU A 336 3.67 44.60 -14.45
C LEU A 336 4.84 44.82 -15.42
N ASP A 337 5.81 43.89 -15.46
CA ASP A 337 6.91 43.97 -16.42
C ASP A 337 6.51 43.40 -17.78
N SER A 338 6.12 44.30 -18.69
CA SER A 338 5.86 43.99 -20.10
C SER A 338 7.12 43.57 -20.90
N SER A 339 8.31 43.61 -20.29
CA SER A 339 9.56 43.18 -20.92
C SER A 339 9.99 41.81 -20.39
N ARG A 340 9.93 40.79 -21.26
CA ARG A 340 10.36 39.42 -20.94
C ARG A 340 11.86 39.37 -20.63
N THR A 341 12.25 39.44 -19.36
CA THR A 341 13.57 38.94 -18.92
C THR A 341 13.45 38.23 -17.57
N LEU A 342 13.49 36.89 -17.60
CA LEU A 342 13.47 36.04 -16.41
C LEU A 342 14.87 36.02 -15.78
N SER A 343 15.06 36.66 -14.63
CA SER A 343 16.23 36.43 -13.79
C SER A 343 15.90 35.38 -12.72
N LYS A 344 16.69 34.28 -12.71
CA LYS A 344 16.69 33.32 -11.60
C LYS A 344 17.39 33.99 -10.40
N ILE A 345 16.73 33.99 -9.25
CA ILE A 345 17.39 34.32 -7.98
C ILE A 345 17.81 32.99 -7.36
N GLU A 346 19.12 32.76 -7.28
CA GLU A 346 19.67 31.71 -6.42
C GLU A 346 19.59 32.19 -4.97
N ALA A 347 18.92 31.41 -4.11
CA ALA A 347 18.89 31.67 -2.68
C ALA A 347 20.25 31.28 -2.06
N THR A 348 20.91 32.26 -1.43
CA THR A 348 22.10 32.07 -0.58
C THR A 348 21.83 31.19 0.62
#